data_AF-A0A7S0P4Y9-F1
#
_entry.id   AF-A0A7S0P4Y9-F1
#
_cell.length_a   1.000
_cell.length_b   1.000
_cell.length_c   1.000
_cell.angle_alpha   90.00
_cell.angle_beta   90.00
_cell.angle_gamma   90.00
#
_symmetry.space_group_name_H-M   'P 1'
#
loop_
_entity.id
_entity.type
_entity.pdbx_description
1 polymer ?
#
loop_
_entity_poly.entity_id
_entity_poly.type
_entity_poly.pdbx_seq_one_letter_code
_entity_poly.pdbx_strand_id
1 'polypeptide(L)'
;AGTPFADFNEFSSKIDKAGVGAMELLAMDMKARGMFVSRMLAFTGCSFEVRQCKLDEESRRQYDGAVAFWDRLLAGLEQCLKWTEREQSNMMRLYWGAHQSFFKQLLNSIKARFAIREAEEALRIGHCVVIGLLSTGEAKANEAADRAKAIGLELDSEVSTPHEIARDMLEKHLPVSRLGAGGVDGEEVPEARGERELLFKMLEQLRMPANALDLVISYFGVDRVAEMTGRKSRFVPDAAGGSRWEPRATGGVAHEQVNIHEKNLFLSGQKPIAIISDAASAGISLHADERFQNTKPRLHVTVELAWSADKMLQQFGRTHRSNQRQPPHYVLLVTDVGGEHRFASSVARRLEMLGAITRGDRRGGHAASAELVQFNVDTPLGHAALALMLDAASHKGEKAA
;
A
#
# COMPACT_ATOMS: atom_id res chain seq x y z
N ALA A 1 7.67 -26.49 46.67
CA ALA A 1 8.51 -25.32 47.04
C ALA A 1 7.78 -24.08 46.50
N GLY A 2 7.33 -23.23 47.43
CA GLY A 2 6.36 -22.16 47.17
C GLY A 2 6.97 -20.91 46.55
N THR A 3 6.15 -20.16 45.83
CA THR A 3 6.48 -18.83 45.30
C THR A 3 6.66 -17.82 46.44
N PRO A 4 7.45 -16.75 46.26
CA PRO A 4 7.61 -15.68 47.27
C PRO A 4 6.37 -14.78 47.45
N PHE A 5 5.26 -15.13 46.81
CA PHE A 5 3.97 -14.45 46.88
C PHE A 5 2.92 -15.45 47.36
N ALA A 6 2.00 -15.00 48.22
CA ALA A 6 0.95 -15.86 48.77
C ALA A 6 -0.07 -16.25 47.69
N ASP A 7 -0.37 -15.33 46.77
CA ASP A 7 -1.25 -15.55 45.62
C ASP A 7 -0.89 -14.65 44.43
N PHE A 8 -1.59 -14.83 43.32
CA PHE A 8 -1.39 -14.06 42.10
C PHE A 8 -1.75 -12.58 42.25
N ASN A 9 -2.75 -12.24 43.07
CA ASN A 9 -3.19 -10.86 43.25
C ASN A 9 -2.12 -10.05 43.98
N GLU A 10 -1.47 -10.65 44.97
CA GLU A 10 -0.34 -10.04 45.68
C GLU A 10 0.85 -9.80 44.74
N PHE A 11 1.15 -10.77 43.87
CA PHE A 11 2.17 -10.63 42.83
C PHE A 11 1.83 -9.50 41.84
N SER A 12 0.62 -9.51 41.27
CA SER A 12 0.17 -8.50 40.30
C SER A 12 0.21 -7.10 40.89
N SER A 13 -0.28 -6.92 42.12
CA SER A 13 -0.27 -5.62 42.80
C SER A 13 1.15 -5.10 43.05
N LYS A 14 2.11 -5.98 43.37
CA LYS A 14 3.51 -5.60 43.57
C LYS A 14 4.21 -5.24 42.26
N ILE A 15 3.93 -5.95 41.18
CA ILE A 15 4.45 -5.63 39.84
C ILE A 15 3.87 -4.29 39.33
N ASP A 16 2.56 -4.06 39.50
CA ASP A 16 1.91 -2.80 39.11
C ASP A 16 2.50 -1.59 39.86
N LYS A 17 2.70 -1.72 41.18
CA LYS A 17 3.31 -0.66 42.01
C LYS A 17 4.78 -0.39 41.66
N ALA A 18 5.50 -1.40 41.20
CA ALA A 18 6.91 -1.27 40.80
C ALA A 18 7.07 -0.65 39.40
N GLY A 19 5.97 -0.50 38.65
CA GLY A 19 5.91 0.22 37.38
C GLY A 19 6.52 -0.54 36.20
N VAL A 20 6.67 0.18 35.09
CA VAL A 20 6.99 -0.40 33.77
C VAL A 20 8.31 -1.16 33.76
N GLY A 21 9.35 -0.68 34.45
CA GLY A 21 10.65 -1.37 34.49
C GLY A 21 10.59 -2.76 35.14
N ALA A 22 9.75 -2.94 36.15
CA ALA A 22 9.56 -4.26 36.78
C ALA A 22 8.76 -5.21 35.87
N MET A 23 7.78 -4.69 35.13
CA MET A 23 7.05 -5.44 34.11
C MET A 23 7.97 -5.89 32.97
N GLU A 24 8.90 -5.03 32.53
CA GLU A 24 9.89 -5.36 31.49
C GLU A 24 10.86 -6.45 31.96
N LEU A 25 11.39 -6.34 33.17
CA LEU A 25 12.24 -7.37 33.78
C LEU A 25 11.52 -8.72 33.90
N LEU A 26 10.26 -8.71 34.34
CA LEU A 26 9.44 -9.90 34.40
C LEU A 26 9.24 -10.51 33.01
N ALA A 27 8.90 -9.70 32.01
CA ALA A 27 8.73 -10.17 30.63
C ALA A 27 10.04 -10.74 30.05
N MET A 28 11.18 -10.13 30.34
CA MET A 28 12.51 -10.61 29.94
C MET A 28 12.86 -11.94 30.60
N ASP A 29 12.64 -12.09 31.91
CA ASP A 29 12.89 -13.35 32.65
C ASP A 29 11.95 -14.47 32.20
N MET A 30 10.66 -14.17 32.02
CA MET A 30 9.70 -15.12 31.45
C MET A 30 10.13 -15.58 30.05
N LYS A 31 10.64 -14.67 29.21
CA LYS A 31 11.17 -15.00 27.88
C LYS A 31 12.43 -15.86 27.96
N ALA A 32 13.39 -15.52 28.81
CA ALA A 32 14.64 -16.26 29.00
C ALA A 32 14.40 -17.69 29.51
N ARG A 33 13.42 -17.87 30.39
CA ARG A 33 13.02 -19.18 30.96
C ARG A 33 12.14 -20.01 30.04
N GLY A 34 11.84 -19.51 28.86
CA GLY A 34 10.98 -20.21 27.91
C GLY A 34 9.48 -20.17 28.25
N MET A 35 9.09 -19.48 29.33
CA MET A 35 7.69 -19.36 29.78
C MET A 35 6.91 -18.34 28.93
N PHE A 36 7.62 -17.40 28.33
CA PHE A 36 7.15 -16.50 27.27
C PHE A 36 7.67 -16.96 25.91
N VAL A 37 7.65 -18.27 25.65
CA VAL A 37 7.84 -18.80 24.29
C VAL A 37 6.51 -18.66 23.57
N SER A 38 6.26 -17.47 23.03
CA SER A 38 5.49 -17.41 21.79
C SER A 38 6.41 -17.93 20.69
N ARG A 39 6.57 -19.26 20.59
CA ARG A 39 6.76 -19.84 19.25
C ARG A 39 5.54 -19.34 18.50
N MET A 40 5.74 -18.41 17.59
CA MET A 40 4.66 -17.79 16.83
C MET A 40 3.96 -18.87 15.99
N LEU A 41 3.02 -19.57 16.63
CA LEU A 41 1.97 -20.37 16.01
C LEU A 41 0.94 -19.46 15.29
N ALA A 42 1.22 -18.15 15.24
CA ALA A 42 0.34 -17.09 14.79
C ALA A 42 -0.05 -17.14 13.32
N PHE A 43 0.44 -18.12 12.54
CA PHE A 43 0.01 -18.38 11.16
C PHE A 43 -0.11 -19.88 10.87
N THR A 44 -0.30 -20.71 11.88
CA THR A 44 -0.45 -22.17 11.69
C THR A 44 -1.60 -22.47 10.73
N GLY A 45 -1.33 -23.27 9.70
CA GLY A 45 -2.27 -23.62 8.64
C GLY A 45 -2.47 -22.54 7.57
N CYS A 46 -1.99 -21.32 7.77
CA CYS A 46 -2.00 -20.32 6.70
C CYS A 46 -0.98 -20.70 5.62
N SER A 47 -1.34 -20.46 4.38
CA SER A 47 -0.42 -20.61 3.24
C SER A 47 -0.16 -19.24 2.63
N PHE A 48 1.05 -19.05 2.13
CA PHE A 48 1.47 -17.84 1.44
C PHE A 48 1.92 -18.23 0.05
N GLU A 49 1.81 -17.32 -0.91
CA GLU A 49 2.30 -17.43 -2.29
C GLU A 49 2.73 -16.04 -2.76
N VAL A 50 3.85 -15.95 -3.48
CA VAL A 50 4.21 -14.73 -4.19
C VAL A 50 3.88 -14.93 -5.66
N ARG A 51 3.06 -14.03 -6.19
CA ARG A 51 2.77 -14.00 -7.62
C ARG A 51 3.61 -12.91 -8.27
N GLN A 52 4.56 -13.35 -9.09
CA GLN A 52 5.30 -12.42 -9.94
C GLN A 52 4.38 -11.87 -11.04
N CYS A 53 4.17 -10.56 -11.02
CA CYS A 53 3.32 -9.81 -11.93
C CYS A 53 4.17 -9.23 -13.06
N LYS A 54 4.51 -10.06 -14.05
CA LYS A 54 5.32 -9.63 -15.19
C LYS A 54 4.60 -8.53 -15.98
N LEU A 55 5.26 -7.39 -16.19
CA LEU A 55 4.74 -6.33 -17.06
C LEU A 55 4.64 -6.83 -18.50
N ASP A 56 3.43 -6.73 -19.08
CA ASP A 56 3.20 -6.90 -20.51
C ASP A 56 3.73 -5.71 -21.30
N GLU A 57 3.71 -5.80 -22.63
CA GLU A 57 4.26 -4.78 -23.51
C GLU A 57 3.58 -3.42 -23.35
N GLU A 58 2.27 -3.40 -23.06
CA GLU A 58 1.55 -2.16 -22.80
C GLU A 58 1.96 -1.52 -21.47
N SER A 59 1.95 -2.27 -20.36
CA SER A 59 2.38 -1.72 -19.07
C SER A 59 3.86 -1.35 -19.05
N ARG A 60 4.70 -2.06 -19.79
CA ARG A 60 6.11 -1.69 -19.95
C ARG A 60 6.26 -0.36 -20.68
N ARG A 61 5.53 -0.15 -21.78
CA ARG A 61 5.50 1.15 -22.46
C ARG A 61 4.98 2.28 -21.58
N GLN A 62 3.95 2.03 -20.76
CA GLN A 62 3.46 3.01 -19.78
C GLN A 62 4.53 3.36 -18.75
N TYR A 63 5.21 2.34 -18.21
CA TYR A 63 6.27 2.51 -17.23
C TYR A 63 7.45 3.28 -17.81
N ASP A 64 7.95 2.89 -18.98
CA ASP A 64 9.08 3.53 -19.67
C ASP A 64 8.75 4.98 -20.05
N GLY A 65 7.53 5.24 -20.54
CA GLY A 65 7.06 6.59 -20.81
C GLY A 65 7.01 7.46 -19.55
N ALA A 66 6.59 6.89 -18.42
CA ALA A 66 6.63 7.59 -17.14
C ALA A 66 8.06 7.88 -16.66
N VAL A 67 8.99 6.93 -16.83
CA VAL A 67 10.41 7.15 -16.51
C VAL A 67 10.98 8.30 -17.34
N ALA A 68 10.77 8.29 -18.66
CA ALA A 68 11.22 9.36 -19.55
C ALA A 68 10.63 10.73 -19.17
N PHE A 69 9.36 10.76 -18.76
CA PHE A 69 8.74 11.98 -18.25
C PHE A 69 9.38 12.48 -16.96
N TRP A 70 9.61 11.59 -15.98
CA TRP A 70 10.23 11.98 -14.71
C TRP A 70 11.68 12.46 -14.91
N ASP A 71 12.46 11.81 -15.77
CA ASP A 71 13.80 12.28 -16.13
C ASP A 71 13.76 13.68 -16.76
N ARG A 72 12.81 13.91 -17.68
CA ARG A 72 12.60 15.23 -18.30
C ARG A 72 12.14 16.27 -17.28
N LEU A 73 11.30 15.88 -16.32
CA LEU A 73 10.82 16.73 -15.24
C LEU A 73 11.96 17.12 -14.30
N LEU A 74 12.87 16.21 -13.97
CA LEU A 74 14.04 16.52 -13.14
C LEU A 74 14.92 17.58 -13.82
N ALA A 75 15.23 17.39 -15.11
CA ALA A 75 16.01 18.36 -15.87
C ALA A 75 15.31 19.72 -15.94
N GLY A 76 13.99 19.73 -16.16
CA GLY A 76 13.19 20.96 -16.18
C GLY A 76 13.13 21.64 -14.82
N LEU A 77 13.01 20.87 -13.73
CA LEU A 77 13.05 21.38 -12.37
C LEU A 77 14.39 22.05 -12.05
N GLU A 78 15.50 21.41 -12.37
CA GLU A 78 16.84 21.99 -12.19
C GLU A 78 17.01 23.29 -12.98
N GLN A 79 16.46 23.35 -14.19
CA GLN A 79 16.53 24.55 -15.03
C GLN A 79 15.64 25.68 -14.49
N CYS A 80 14.41 25.36 -14.07
CA CYS A 80 13.51 26.31 -13.43
C CYS A 80 14.10 26.87 -12.14
N LEU A 81 14.76 26.05 -11.31
CA LEU A 81 15.46 26.51 -10.10
C LEU A 81 16.58 27.51 -10.42
N LYS A 82 17.32 27.30 -11.51
CA LYS A 82 18.34 28.25 -11.99
C LYS A 82 17.73 29.57 -12.45
N TRP A 83 16.70 29.52 -13.30
CA TRP A 83 16.05 30.72 -13.83
C TRP A 83 15.32 31.55 -12.77
N THR A 84 14.74 30.88 -11.77
CA THR A 84 14.01 31.52 -10.67
C THR A 84 14.89 31.86 -9.48
N GLU A 85 16.18 31.51 -9.50
CA GLU A 85 17.16 31.74 -8.43
C GLU A 85 16.70 31.17 -7.07
N ARG A 86 16.11 29.96 -7.08
CA ARG A 86 15.60 29.28 -5.87
C ARG A 86 16.50 28.15 -5.38
N GLU A 87 16.51 27.95 -4.07
CA GLU A 87 17.26 26.89 -3.38
C GLU A 87 16.79 25.47 -3.76
N GLN A 88 17.75 24.57 -4.00
CA GLN A 88 17.47 23.22 -4.51
C GLN A 88 17.08 22.20 -3.42
N SER A 89 17.56 22.37 -2.19
CA SER A 89 17.59 21.31 -1.17
C SER A 89 16.20 20.77 -0.78
N ASN A 90 15.23 21.64 -0.52
CA ASN A 90 13.86 21.20 -0.19
C ASN A 90 13.13 20.67 -1.43
N MET A 91 13.45 21.17 -2.62
CA MET A 91 12.77 20.80 -3.86
C MET A 91 13.12 19.39 -4.32
N MET A 92 14.38 18.98 -4.16
CA MET A 92 14.81 17.61 -4.44
C MET A 92 14.11 16.60 -3.54
N ARG A 93 13.89 16.94 -2.25
CA ARG A 93 13.12 16.09 -1.33
C ARG A 93 11.68 15.91 -1.81
N LEU A 94 11.02 16.98 -2.23
CA LEU A 94 9.64 16.94 -2.76
C LEU A 94 9.57 16.12 -4.05
N TYR A 95 10.50 16.36 -4.98
CA TYR A 95 10.61 15.61 -6.23
C TYR A 95 10.73 14.10 -5.98
N TRP A 96 11.69 13.66 -5.17
CA TRP A 96 11.90 12.23 -4.93
C TRP A 96 10.74 11.58 -4.15
N GLY A 97 10.08 12.33 -3.26
CA GLY A 97 8.86 11.88 -2.58
C GLY A 97 7.68 11.69 -3.53
N ALA A 98 7.47 12.64 -4.45
CA ALA A 98 6.45 12.57 -5.48
C ALA A 98 6.75 11.44 -6.48
N HIS A 99 7.99 11.34 -6.96
CA HIS A 99 8.47 10.27 -7.84
C HIS A 99 8.21 8.88 -7.26
N GLN A 100 8.62 8.67 -6.00
CA GLN A 100 8.39 7.39 -5.32
C GLN A 100 6.89 7.08 -5.18
N SER A 101 6.09 8.07 -4.79
CA SER A 101 4.64 7.90 -4.64
C SER A 101 3.98 7.59 -5.98
N PHE A 102 4.40 8.28 -7.04
CA PHE A 102 3.94 8.09 -8.41
C PHE A 102 4.14 6.64 -8.86
N PHE A 103 5.39 6.14 -8.82
CA PHE A 103 5.69 4.80 -9.34
C PHE A 103 5.03 3.70 -8.52
N LYS A 104 4.90 3.91 -7.20
CA LYS A 104 4.14 3.01 -6.34
C LYS A 104 2.68 2.90 -6.77
N GLN A 105 1.99 4.03 -7.01
CA GLN A 105 0.59 4.01 -7.44
C GLN A 105 0.42 3.46 -8.86
N LEU A 106 1.37 3.75 -9.77
CA LEU A 106 1.38 3.17 -11.12
C LEU A 106 1.45 1.64 -11.07
N LEU A 107 2.40 1.09 -10.30
CA LEU A 107 2.57 -0.36 -10.18
C LEU A 107 1.39 -1.04 -9.47
N ASN A 108 0.79 -0.39 -8.46
CA ASN A 108 -0.45 -0.89 -7.84
C ASN A 108 -1.59 -0.99 -8.86
N SER A 109 -1.72 0.01 -9.73
CA SER A 109 -2.76 0.05 -10.76
C SER A 109 -2.52 -1.03 -11.83
N ILE A 110 -1.26 -1.23 -12.25
CA ILE A 110 -0.86 -2.36 -13.11
C ILE A 110 -1.17 -3.71 -12.44
N LYS A 111 -0.93 -3.84 -11.14
CA LYS A 111 -1.22 -5.06 -10.38
C LYS A 111 -2.72 -5.34 -10.20
N ALA A 112 -3.59 -4.35 -10.35
CA ALA A 112 -5.04 -4.53 -10.20
C ALA A 112 -5.59 -5.63 -11.12
N ARG A 113 -5.10 -5.75 -12.36
CA ARG A 113 -5.50 -6.83 -13.28
C ARG A 113 -5.10 -8.22 -12.80
N PHE A 114 -3.98 -8.34 -12.09
CA PHE A 114 -3.55 -9.61 -11.51
C PHE A 114 -4.44 -9.94 -10.30
N ALA A 115 -4.75 -8.95 -9.46
CA ALA A 115 -5.68 -9.11 -8.36
C ALA A 115 -7.07 -9.56 -8.81
N ILE A 116 -7.56 -8.98 -9.92
CA ILE A 116 -8.81 -9.40 -10.57
C ILE A 116 -8.75 -10.88 -10.98
N ARG A 117 -7.70 -11.30 -11.69
CA ARG A 117 -7.56 -12.71 -12.11
C ARG A 117 -7.50 -13.69 -10.95
N GLU A 118 -6.73 -13.38 -9.91
CA GLU A 118 -6.67 -14.20 -8.69
C GLU A 118 -8.04 -14.27 -8.00
N ALA A 119 -8.77 -13.15 -7.97
CA ALA A 119 -10.11 -13.10 -7.40
C ALA A 119 -11.12 -13.93 -8.22
N GLU A 120 -11.13 -13.83 -9.54
CA GLU A 120 -11.99 -14.62 -10.41
C GLU A 120 -11.78 -16.13 -10.22
N GLU A 121 -10.51 -16.56 -10.22
CA GLU A 121 -10.17 -17.96 -10.05
C GLU A 121 -10.61 -18.48 -8.68
N ALA A 122 -10.37 -17.72 -7.61
CA ALA A 122 -10.83 -18.05 -6.27
C ALA A 122 -12.36 -18.16 -6.18
N LEU A 123 -13.09 -17.24 -6.82
CA LEU A 123 -14.55 -17.29 -6.85
C LEU A 123 -15.06 -18.52 -7.61
N ARG A 124 -14.38 -18.91 -8.70
CA ARG A 124 -14.71 -20.10 -9.51
C ARG A 124 -14.58 -21.40 -8.71
N ILE A 125 -13.59 -21.49 -7.82
CA ILE A 125 -13.40 -22.65 -6.92
C ILE A 125 -14.18 -22.53 -5.60
N GLY A 126 -15.06 -21.53 -5.47
CA GLY A 126 -15.98 -21.38 -4.34
C GLY A 126 -15.37 -20.70 -3.11
N HIS A 127 -14.22 -20.04 -3.22
CA HIS A 127 -13.64 -19.22 -2.16
C HIS A 127 -14.28 -17.83 -2.10
N CYS A 128 -14.01 -17.11 -1.02
CA CYS A 128 -14.25 -15.66 -0.92
C CYS A 128 -12.93 -14.90 -0.90
N VAL A 129 -12.95 -13.68 -1.42
CA VAL A 129 -11.73 -12.91 -1.68
C VAL A 129 -11.67 -11.69 -0.78
N VAL A 130 -10.51 -11.43 -0.20
CA VAL A 130 -10.18 -10.18 0.48
C VAL A 130 -9.00 -9.56 -0.24
N ILE A 131 -9.17 -8.36 -0.76
CA ILE A 131 -8.14 -7.61 -1.47
C ILE A 131 -7.63 -6.50 -0.56
N GLY A 132 -6.33 -6.54 -0.29
CA GLY A 132 -5.64 -5.58 0.54
C GLY A 132 -4.95 -4.49 -0.29
N LEU A 133 -5.33 -3.24 -0.03
CA LEU A 133 -4.68 -2.02 -0.54
C LEU A 133 -4.24 -1.17 0.66
N LEU A 134 -3.22 -0.31 0.51
CA LEU A 134 -2.88 0.66 1.56
C LEU A 134 -3.37 2.06 1.18
N SER A 135 -3.18 2.43 -0.09
CA SER A 135 -3.67 3.67 -0.67
C SER A 135 -5.02 3.47 -1.36
N THR A 136 -5.95 4.41 -1.14
CA THR A 136 -7.30 4.39 -1.74
C THR A 136 -7.47 5.41 -2.88
N GLY A 137 -6.47 6.26 -3.11
CA GLY A 137 -6.53 7.35 -4.10
C GLY A 137 -7.47 8.51 -3.75
N GLU A 138 -8.16 8.46 -2.60
CA GLU A 138 -9.27 9.37 -2.28
C GLU A 138 -8.89 10.85 -2.33
N ALA A 139 -7.76 11.23 -1.73
CA ALA A 139 -7.34 12.64 -1.68
C ALA A 139 -7.19 13.22 -3.09
N LYS A 140 -6.61 12.45 -4.02
CA LYS A 140 -6.43 12.86 -5.42
C LYS A 140 -7.73 12.88 -6.20
N ALA A 141 -8.63 11.94 -5.94
CA ALA A 141 -9.96 11.97 -6.52
C ALA A 141 -10.77 13.19 -6.05
N ASN A 142 -10.69 13.57 -4.77
CA ASN A 142 -11.36 14.76 -4.24
C ASN A 142 -10.78 16.06 -4.83
N GLU A 143 -9.45 16.19 -4.89
CA GLU A 143 -8.79 17.33 -5.53
C GLU A 143 -9.23 17.48 -7.00
N ALA A 144 -9.31 16.37 -7.75
CA ALA A 144 -9.81 16.38 -9.12
C ALA A 144 -11.29 16.77 -9.21
N ALA A 145 -12.13 16.27 -8.30
CA ALA A 145 -13.54 16.63 -8.23
C ALA A 145 -13.74 18.13 -7.94
N ASP A 146 -12.96 18.69 -7.02
CA ASP A 146 -13.02 20.11 -6.67
C ASP A 146 -12.57 21.00 -7.84
N ARG A 147 -11.55 20.58 -8.60
CA ARG A 147 -11.14 21.28 -9.82
C ARG A 147 -12.22 21.23 -10.92
N ALA A 148 -12.86 20.08 -11.13
CA ALA A 148 -13.97 19.98 -12.09
C ALA A 148 -15.12 20.91 -11.70
N LYS A 149 -15.50 20.93 -10.42
CA LYS A 149 -16.55 21.82 -9.91
C LYS A 149 -16.21 23.31 -10.07
N ALA A 150 -14.94 23.69 -9.90
CA ALA A 150 -14.51 25.07 -10.06
C ALA A 150 -14.75 25.63 -11.48
N ILE A 151 -14.80 24.75 -12.49
CA ILE A 151 -15.10 25.11 -13.89
C ILE A 151 -16.53 24.71 -14.32
N GLY A 152 -17.39 24.34 -13.36
CA GLY A 152 -18.79 23.99 -13.60
C GLY A 152 -19.00 22.62 -14.25
N LEU A 153 -18.01 21.73 -14.18
CA LEU A 153 -18.09 20.36 -14.68
C LEU A 153 -18.23 19.36 -13.54
N GLU A 154 -18.82 18.20 -13.84
CA GLU A 154 -18.78 17.03 -12.95
C GLU A 154 -17.66 16.08 -13.35
N LEU A 155 -17.22 15.27 -12.40
CA LEU A 155 -16.20 14.25 -12.63
C LEU A 155 -16.87 13.01 -13.24
N ASP A 156 -16.62 12.78 -14.53
CA ASP A 156 -17.27 11.77 -15.38
C ASP A 156 -16.40 10.54 -15.68
N SER A 157 -15.18 10.53 -15.14
CA SER A 157 -14.17 9.53 -15.43
C SER A 157 -13.28 9.26 -14.21
N GLU A 158 -12.80 8.02 -14.12
CA GLU A 158 -11.94 7.60 -13.01
C GLU A 158 -10.62 8.39 -12.99
N VAL A 159 -10.20 8.78 -11.79
CA VAL A 159 -8.98 9.59 -11.62
C VAL A 159 -7.75 8.70 -11.52
N SER A 160 -6.77 8.98 -12.37
CA SER A 160 -5.44 8.37 -12.25
C SER A 160 -4.64 9.04 -11.12
N THR A 161 -4.49 8.33 -10.00
CA THR A 161 -3.64 8.79 -8.88
C THR A 161 -2.20 9.14 -9.28
N PRO A 162 -1.47 8.33 -10.09
CA PRO A 162 -0.12 8.72 -10.51
C PRO A 162 -0.12 10.01 -11.35
N HIS A 163 -1.07 10.18 -12.26
CA HIS A 163 -1.21 11.41 -13.04
C HIS A 163 -1.36 12.64 -12.13
N GLU A 164 -2.23 12.54 -11.12
CA GLU A 164 -2.46 13.63 -10.15
C GLU A 164 -1.24 13.95 -9.29
N ILE A 165 -0.42 12.96 -8.95
CA ILE A 165 0.85 13.20 -8.23
C ILE A 165 1.82 14.00 -9.10
N ALA A 166 1.94 13.66 -10.38
CA ALA A 166 2.80 14.40 -11.31
C ALA A 166 2.27 15.82 -11.58
N ARG A 167 0.95 15.97 -11.75
CA ARG A 167 0.27 17.27 -11.87
C ARG A 167 0.59 18.15 -10.67
N ASP A 168 0.44 17.64 -9.45
CA ASP A 168 0.75 18.38 -8.23
C ASP A 168 2.20 18.86 -8.18
N MET A 169 3.14 18.02 -8.64
CA MET A 169 4.54 18.41 -8.73
C MET A 169 4.74 19.61 -9.68
N LEU A 170 4.03 19.63 -10.81
CA LEU A 170 4.08 20.72 -11.78
C LEU A 170 3.35 21.99 -11.29
N GLU A 171 2.16 21.84 -10.70
CA GLU A 171 1.32 22.97 -10.29
C GLU A 171 1.85 23.65 -9.03
N LYS A 172 2.23 22.86 -8.03
CA LYS A 172 2.51 23.36 -6.66
C LYS A 172 3.99 23.48 -6.36
N HIS A 173 4.86 22.76 -7.08
CA HIS A 173 6.27 22.62 -6.69
C HIS A 173 7.26 23.06 -7.77
N LEU A 174 6.92 23.01 -9.06
CA LEU A 174 7.78 23.52 -10.11
C LEU A 174 7.76 25.07 -10.10
N PRO A 175 8.87 25.74 -9.77
CA PRO A 175 8.87 27.18 -9.61
C PRO A 175 8.82 27.88 -10.96
N VAL A 176 7.93 28.86 -11.09
CA VAL A 176 7.85 29.72 -12.28
C VAL A 176 8.14 31.19 -12.00
N SER A 177 8.25 31.57 -10.72
CA SER A 177 8.50 32.96 -10.30
C SER A 177 9.71 33.04 -9.39
N ARG A 178 10.44 34.17 -9.46
CA ARG A 178 11.51 34.49 -8.50
C ARG A 178 10.95 34.60 -7.08
N LEU A 179 11.83 34.50 -6.08
CA LEU A 179 11.43 34.71 -4.69
C LEU A 179 11.23 36.21 -4.43
N GLY A 180 10.01 36.62 -4.07
CA GLY A 180 9.67 37.98 -3.69
C GLY A 180 9.96 38.26 -2.20
N ALA A 181 9.81 39.53 -1.81
CA ALA A 181 9.98 39.95 -0.42
C ALA A 181 9.00 39.20 0.51
N GLY A 182 9.52 38.59 1.59
CA GLY A 182 8.70 37.84 2.55
C GLY A 182 8.41 36.38 2.18
N GLY A 183 9.07 35.83 1.15
CA GLY A 183 8.93 34.42 0.76
C GLY A 183 7.70 34.10 -0.10
N VAL A 184 7.02 35.12 -0.62
CA VAL A 184 5.95 35.00 -1.61
C VAL A 184 6.51 34.98 -3.04
N ASP A 185 5.74 34.44 -3.98
CA ASP A 185 6.11 34.45 -5.40
C ASP A 185 6.22 35.89 -5.92
N GLY A 186 7.37 36.23 -6.48
CA GLY A 186 7.68 37.53 -7.08
C GLY A 186 7.39 37.55 -8.57
N GLU A 187 8.31 38.14 -9.34
CA GLU A 187 8.21 38.22 -10.80
C GLU A 187 8.17 36.84 -11.46
N GLU A 188 7.19 36.61 -12.33
CA GLU A 188 7.08 35.39 -13.15
C GLU A 188 8.17 35.39 -14.22
N VAL A 189 8.88 34.27 -14.35
CA VAL A 189 9.97 34.07 -15.30
C VAL A 189 9.42 33.34 -16.54
N PRO A 190 9.35 34.00 -17.72
CA PRO A 190 8.70 33.44 -18.91
C PRO A 190 9.25 32.08 -19.35
N GLU A 191 10.57 31.88 -19.25
CA GLU A 191 11.24 30.62 -19.59
C GLU A 191 10.79 29.47 -18.67
N ALA A 192 10.70 29.73 -17.36
CA ALA A 192 10.25 28.73 -16.38
C ALA A 192 8.76 28.40 -16.56
N ARG A 193 7.94 29.39 -16.91
CA ARG A 193 6.54 29.18 -17.27
C ARG A 193 6.40 28.32 -18.52
N GLY A 194 7.13 28.64 -19.58
CA GLY A 194 7.10 27.89 -20.83
C GLY A 194 7.54 26.43 -20.64
N GLU A 195 8.52 26.21 -19.78
CA GLU A 195 8.99 24.89 -19.38
C GLU A 195 7.92 24.08 -18.63
N ARG A 196 7.22 24.71 -17.68
CA ARG A 196 6.08 24.10 -16.99
C ARG A 196 4.97 23.73 -17.97
N GLU A 197 4.62 24.61 -18.90
CA GLU A 197 3.60 24.35 -19.92
C GLU A 197 3.97 23.18 -20.84
N LEU A 198 5.25 23.07 -21.22
CA LEU A 198 5.76 21.92 -21.98
C LEU A 198 5.61 20.61 -21.19
N LEU A 199 6.01 20.61 -19.92
CA LEU A 199 5.90 19.43 -19.05
C LEU A 199 4.45 19.02 -18.83
N PHE A 200 3.52 19.97 -18.69
CA PHE A 200 2.08 19.65 -18.67
C PHE A 200 1.64 18.96 -19.95
N LYS A 201 2.01 19.49 -21.13
CA LYS A 201 1.67 18.85 -22.42
C LYS A 201 2.20 17.43 -22.51
N MET A 202 3.41 17.18 -22.00
CA MET A 202 3.97 15.83 -21.93
C MET A 202 3.19 14.93 -20.97
N LEU A 203 2.80 15.43 -19.80
CA LEU A 203 2.01 14.69 -18.82
C LEU A 203 0.66 14.25 -19.40
N GLU A 204 -0.06 15.16 -20.08
CA GLU A 204 -1.36 14.87 -20.70
C GLU A 204 -1.26 13.83 -21.84
N GLN A 205 -0.08 13.64 -22.43
CA GLN A 205 0.16 12.63 -23.46
C GLN A 205 0.45 11.24 -22.88
N LEU A 206 0.76 11.15 -21.58
CA LEU A 206 1.02 9.87 -20.94
C LEU A 206 -0.30 9.16 -20.64
N ARG A 207 -0.44 7.94 -21.18
CA ARG A 207 -1.55 7.06 -20.82
C ARG A 207 -1.32 6.47 -19.44
N MET A 208 -2.03 6.98 -18.44
CA MET A 208 -1.97 6.46 -17.08
C MET A 208 -3.21 5.63 -16.73
N PRO A 209 -3.07 4.51 -16.02
CA PRO A 209 -4.21 3.74 -15.55
C PRO A 209 -4.95 4.49 -14.44
N ALA A 210 -6.24 4.18 -14.29
CA ALA A 210 -7.03 4.58 -13.13
C ALA A 210 -6.51 3.95 -11.83
N ASN A 211 -6.98 4.45 -10.69
CA ASN A 211 -6.59 3.92 -9.39
C ASN A 211 -6.94 2.41 -9.26
N ALA A 212 -6.03 1.65 -8.62
CA ALA A 212 -6.19 0.21 -8.43
C ALA A 212 -7.53 -0.22 -7.77
N LEU A 213 -8.03 0.56 -6.80
CA LEU A 213 -9.32 0.29 -6.16
C LEU A 213 -10.46 0.44 -7.15
N ASP A 214 -10.48 1.55 -7.89
CA ASP A 214 -11.52 1.85 -8.87
C ASP A 214 -11.53 0.81 -9.99
N LEU A 215 -10.34 0.39 -10.50
CA LEU A 215 -10.23 -0.69 -11.49
C LEU A 215 -10.87 -2.01 -11.01
N VAL A 216 -10.68 -2.38 -9.73
CA VAL A 216 -11.28 -3.59 -9.16
C VAL A 216 -12.80 -3.44 -8.99
N ILE A 217 -13.27 -2.28 -8.52
CA ILE A 217 -14.71 -2.02 -8.35
C ILE A 217 -15.41 -1.96 -9.71
N SER A 218 -14.81 -1.28 -10.69
CA SER A 218 -15.32 -1.17 -12.06
C SER A 218 -15.47 -2.54 -12.72
N TYR A 219 -14.51 -3.43 -12.49
CA TYR A 219 -14.54 -4.79 -13.01
C TYR A 219 -15.62 -5.68 -12.36
N PHE A 220 -15.69 -5.72 -11.03
CA PHE A 220 -16.59 -6.65 -10.33
C PHE A 220 -17.99 -6.09 -10.06
N GLY A 221 -18.14 -4.77 -10.13
CA GLY A 221 -19.34 -4.04 -9.74
C GLY A 221 -19.46 -3.84 -8.23
N VAL A 222 -20.07 -2.73 -7.84
CA VAL A 222 -20.31 -2.35 -6.44
C VAL A 222 -21.17 -3.37 -5.67
N ASP A 223 -22.02 -4.12 -6.37
CA ASP A 223 -22.91 -5.12 -5.78
C ASP A 223 -22.17 -6.39 -5.34
N ARG A 224 -21.00 -6.67 -5.90
CA ARG A 224 -20.19 -7.85 -5.55
C ARG A 224 -19.03 -7.53 -4.62
N VAL A 225 -18.68 -6.24 -4.49
CA VAL A 225 -17.53 -5.77 -3.73
C VAL A 225 -17.95 -5.09 -2.43
N ALA A 226 -17.56 -5.67 -1.31
CA ALA A 226 -17.68 -5.08 0.01
C ALA A 226 -16.50 -4.15 0.27
N GLU A 227 -16.69 -2.87 -0.01
CA GLU A 227 -15.64 -1.86 0.18
C GLU A 227 -15.58 -1.42 1.64
N MET A 228 -14.46 -1.67 2.31
CA MET A 228 -14.17 -1.24 3.69
C MET A 228 -12.95 -0.33 3.72
N THR A 229 -13.11 0.84 3.08
CA THR A 229 -12.06 1.85 2.96
C THR A 229 -12.43 3.16 3.65
N GLY A 230 -11.49 4.10 3.69
CA GLY A 230 -11.72 5.45 4.20
C GLY A 230 -12.54 6.33 3.26
N ARG A 231 -12.83 5.86 2.03
CA ARG A 231 -13.45 6.68 0.99
C ARG A 231 -14.82 7.19 1.40
N LYS A 232 -15.10 8.47 1.17
CA LYS A 232 -16.44 9.05 1.26
C LYS A 232 -17.25 8.85 -0.01
N SER A 233 -16.57 8.83 -1.13
CA SER A 233 -17.15 8.72 -2.46
C SER A 233 -16.36 7.75 -3.33
N ARG A 234 -17.03 7.21 -4.34
CA ARG A 234 -16.49 6.21 -5.27
C ARG A 234 -16.95 6.50 -6.69
N PHE A 235 -16.23 5.91 -7.65
CA PHE A 235 -16.72 5.81 -9.02
C PHE A 235 -17.62 4.59 -9.17
N VAL A 236 -18.71 4.76 -9.90
CA VAL A 236 -19.62 3.68 -10.28
C VAL A 236 -19.87 3.76 -11.79
N PRO A 237 -19.89 2.62 -12.50
CA PRO A 237 -20.22 2.62 -13.93
C PRO A 237 -21.60 3.22 -14.17
N ASP A 238 -21.72 4.09 -15.16
CA ASP A 238 -22.97 4.65 -15.63
C ASP A 238 -23.59 3.77 -16.75
N ALA A 239 -24.91 3.82 -16.89
CA ALA A 239 -25.66 3.10 -17.92
C ALA A 239 -25.26 3.50 -19.35
N ALA A 240 -24.71 4.71 -19.52
CA ALA A 240 -24.18 5.20 -20.79
C ALA A 240 -22.74 4.72 -21.11
N GLY A 241 -22.13 3.90 -20.24
CA GLY A 241 -20.76 3.41 -20.41
C GLY A 241 -19.67 4.35 -19.90
N GLY A 242 -20.04 5.43 -19.20
CA GLY A 242 -19.14 6.31 -18.45
C GLY A 242 -18.98 5.91 -16.98
N SER A 243 -18.42 6.78 -16.16
CA SER A 243 -18.35 6.61 -14.71
C SER A 243 -18.97 7.81 -13.98
N ARG A 244 -19.63 7.56 -12.86
CA ARG A 244 -20.21 8.60 -12.01
C ARG A 244 -19.52 8.63 -10.66
N TRP A 245 -19.14 9.82 -10.20
CA TRP A 245 -18.67 10.03 -8.83
C TRP A 245 -19.84 10.18 -7.86
N GLU A 246 -20.02 9.23 -6.95
CA GLU A 246 -21.14 9.22 -6.00
C GLU A 246 -20.70 8.96 -4.55
N PRO A 247 -21.47 9.42 -3.53
CA PRO A 247 -21.23 9.06 -2.14
C PRO A 247 -21.35 7.55 -1.92
N ARG A 248 -20.45 6.97 -1.09
CA ARG A 248 -20.53 5.56 -0.67
C ARG A 248 -21.69 5.28 0.29
N ALA A 249 -22.11 6.29 1.05
CA ALA A 249 -23.23 6.19 1.96
C ALA A 249 -24.54 6.26 1.16
N THR A 250 -25.10 5.09 0.82
CA THR A 250 -26.37 4.95 0.09
C THR A 250 -27.43 4.25 0.95
N GLY A 251 -28.71 4.51 0.69
CA GLY A 251 -29.80 3.75 1.32
C GLY A 251 -30.02 4.00 2.82
N GLY A 252 -29.69 5.20 3.31
CA GLY A 252 -29.95 5.60 4.71
C GLY A 252 -28.91 5.14 5.73
N VAL A 253 -27.81 4.50 5.30
CA VAL A 253 -26.68 4.14 6.17
C VAL A 253 -25.82 5.37 6.43
N ALA A 254 -25.59 5.69 7.70
CA ALA A 254 -24.66 6.75 8.08
C ALA A 254 -23.23 6.43 7.62
N HIS A 255 -22.46 7.44 7.19
CA HIS A 255 -21.11 7.24 6.67
C HIS A 255 -20.21 6.42 7.62
N GLU A 256 -20.30 6.67 8.92
CA GLU A 256 -19.55 5.96 9.98
C GLU A 256 -19.88 4.46 10.05
N GLN A 257 -21.07 4.07 9.59
CA GLN A 257 -21.57 2.69 9.61
C GLN A 257 -21.36 1.94 8.29
N VAL A 258 -20.95 2.63 7.21
CA VAL A 258 -20.80 2.02 5.87
C VAL A 258 -19.84 0.83 5.93
N ASN A 259 -18.68 0.96 6.57
CA ASN A 259 -17.72 -0.14 6.66
C ASN A 259 -18.27 -1.34 7.47
N ILE A 260 -19.09 -1.09 8.49
CA ILE A 260 -19.74 -2.16 9.27
C ILE A 260 -20.82 -2.84 8.43
N HIS A 261 -21.58 -2.06 7.66
CA HIS A 261 -22.59 -2.57 6.74
C HIS A 261 -21.96 -3.46 5.66
N GLU A 262 -20.93 -2.98 4.98
CA GLU A 262 -20.19 -3.72 3.95
C GLU A 262 -19.53 -4.99 4.51
N LYS A 263 -18.97 -4.92 5.72
CA LYS A 263 -18.49 -6.10 6.45
C LYS A 263 -19.60 -7.14 6.64
N ASN A 264 -20.80 -6.73 7.04
CA ASN A 264 -21.92 -7.64 7.24
C ASN A 264 -22.41 -8.26 5.92
N LEU A 265 -22.39 -7.51 4.82
CA LEU A 265 -22.69 -8.04 3.48
C LEU A 265 -21.66 -9.11 3.05
N PHE A 266 -20.39 -8.91 3.36
CA PHE A 266 -19.35 -9.91 3.11
C PHE A 266 -19.53 -11.16 3.99
N LEU A 267 -19.75 -10.98 5.30
CA LEU A 267 -19.88 -12.07 6.27
C LEU A 267 -21.19 -12.86 6.16
N SER A 268 -22.24 -12.26 5.58
CA SER A 268 -23.47 -12.97 5.20
C SER A 268 -23.32 -13.71 3.87
N GLY A 269 -22.29 -13.38 3.07
CA GLY A 269 -22.04 -14.00 1.77
C GLY A 269 -22.79 -13.35 0.62
N GLN A 270 -23.50 -12.24 0.85
CA GLN A 270 -24.14 -11.44 -0.20
C GLN A 270 -23.10 -10.85 -1.15
N LYS A 271 -21.97 -10.39 -0.60
CA LYS A 271 -20.83 -9.90 -1.38
C LYS A 271 -19.65 -10.87 -1.24
N PRO A 272 -19.18 -11.51 -2.33
CA PRO A 272 -18.14 -12.51 -2.22
C PRO A 272 -16.71 -11.94 -2.20
N ILE A 273 -16.55 -10.65 -2.49
CA ILE A 273 -15.26 -9.94 -2.51
C ILE A 273 -15.31 -8.84 -1.45
N ALA A 274 -14.22 -8.63 -0.72
CA ALA A 274 -14.02 -7.48 0.16
C ALA A 274 -12.74 -6.73 -0.24
N ILE A 275 -12.78 -5.40 -0.21
CA ILE A 275 -11.58 -4.55 -0.32
C ILE A 275 -11.34 -3.87 1.02
N ILE A 276 -10.12 -4.00 1.56
CA ILE A 276 -9.73 -3.36 2.82
C ILE A 276 -8.56 -2.41 2.62
N SER A 277 -8.57 -1.30 3.37
CA SER A 277 -7.45 -0.37 3.49
C SER A 277 -6.92 -0.29 4.92
N ASP A 278 -5.66 0.15 5.09
CA ASP A 278 -5.00 0.30 6.40
C ASP A 278 -5.83 1.17 7.36
N ALA A 279 -6.27 2.35 6.89
CA ALA A 279 -6.92 3.35 7.73
C ALA A 279 -8.34 3.01 8.19
N ALA A 280 -9.05 2.13 7.48
CA ALA A 280 -10.49 1.93 7.68
C ALA A 280 -10.88 0.50 8.11
N SER A 281 -9.90 -0.40 8.20
CA SER A 281 -10.12 -1.79 8.62
C SER A 281 -9.72 -2.06 10.07
N ALA A 282 -9.33 -1.02 10.83
CA ALA A 282 -9.07 -1.14 12.27
C ALA A 282 -10.31 -1.72 12.98
N GLY A 283 -10.09 -2.74 13.81
CA GLY A 283 -11.17 -3.49 14.47
C GLY A 283 -12.02 -4.42 13.59
N ILE A 284 -11.89 -4.41 12.26
CA ILE A 284 -12.67 -5.28 11.37
C ILE A 284 -12.09 -6.71 11.34
N SER A 285 -12.98 -7.70 11.27
CA SER A 285 -12.65 -9.12 11.14
C SER A 285 -13.46 -9.73 9.99
N LEU A 286 -12.76 -10.40 9.08
CA LEU A 286 -13.28 -11.02 7.85
C LEU A 286 -12.93 -12.51 7.75
N HIS A 287 -12.37 -13.08 8.83
CA HIS A 287 -12.02 -14.50 8.90
C HIS A 287 -13.26 -15.39 8.75
N ALA A 288 -13.06 -16.61 8.26
CA ALA A 288 -14.13 -17.60 8.17
C ALA A 288 -14.38 -18.18 9.56
N ASP A 289 -15.55 -17.95 10.14
CA ASP A 289 -15.92 -18.32 11.52
C ASP A 289 -17.35 -18.85 11.54
N GLU A 290 -17.63 -19.88 12.34
CA GLU A 290 -18.94 -20.53 12.41
C GLU A 290 -20.07 -19.62 12.88
N ARG A 291 -19.75 -18.50 13.52
CA ARG A 291 -20.74 -17.47 13.92
C ARG A 291 -21.29 -16.70 12.73
N PHE A 292 -20.66 -16.78 11.56
CA PHE A 292 -21.08 -16.08 10.35
C PHE A 292 -21.64 -17.06 9.31
N GLN A 293 -22.57 -16.62 8.48
CA GLN A 293 -23.13 -17.46 7.41
C GLN A 293 -22.06 -17.81 6.36
N ASN A 294 -21.20 -16.85 6.01
CA ASN A 294 -20.11 -17.05 5.08
C ASN A 294 -18.88 -17.67 5.77
N THR A 295 -18.80 -19.00 5.73
CA THR A 295 -17.65 -19.77 6.23
C THR A 295 -16.71 -20.27 5.13
N LYS A 296 -16.84 -19.74 3.90
CA LYS A 296 -16.02 -20.15 2.74
C LYS A 296 -14.52 -19.89 2.98
N PRO A 297 -13.62 -20.68 2.36
CA PRO A 297 -12.19 -20.42 2.42
C PRO A 297 -11.86 -18.99 1.95
N ARG A 298 -10.85 -18.36 2.56
CA ARG A 298 -10.44 -16.98 2.25
C ARG A 298 -9.19 -16.98 1.39
N LEU A 299 -9.27 -16.41 0.21
CA LEU A 299 -8.10 -15.90 -0.52
C LEU A 299 -7.88 -14.44 -0.08
N HIS A 300 -6.71 -14.12 0.47
CA HIS A 300 -6.31 -12.75 0.76
C HIS A 300 -5.23 -12.32 -0.25
N VAL A 301 -5.61 -11.45 -1.19
CA VAL A 301 -4.70 -10.89 -2.18
C VAL A 301 -4.13 -9.57 -1.66
N THR A 302 -2.82 -9.44 -1.58
CA THR A 302 -2.14 -8.20 -1.24
C THR A 302 -1.61 -7.55 -2.51
N VAL A 303 -2.25 -6.46 -2.91
CA VAL A 303 -1.85 -5.69 -4.11
C VAL A 303 -0.71 -4.74 -3.77
N GLU A 304 -0.73 -4.13 -2.60
CA GLU A 304 0.26 -3.14 -2.17
C GLU A 304 1.04 -3.66 -0.96
N LEU A 305 2.35 -3.86 -1.13
CA LEU A 305 3.22 -4.24 -0.03
C LEU A 305 3.51 -3.03 0.87
N ALA A 306 3.33 -3.21 2.17
CA ALA A 306 3.61 -2.16 3.14
C ALA A 306 5.10 -1.91 3.32
N TRP A 307 5.45 -0.64 3.54
CA TRP A 307 6.79 -0.21 3.96
C TRP A 307 7.22 -0.86 5.28
N SER A 308 6.27 -1.02 6.19
CA SER A 308 6.46 -1.69 7.46
C SER A 308 5.80 -3.04 7.41
N ALA A 309 6.57 -4.09 7.70
CA ALA A 309 6.03 -5.43 7.80
C ALA A 309 4.97 -5.56 8.91
N ASP A 310 5.03 -4.74 9.97
CA ASP A 310 4.02 -4.78 11.04
C ASP A 310 2.65 -4.32 10.56
N LYS A 311 2.59 -3.30 9.70
CA LYS A 311 1.34 -2.89 9.03
C LYS A 311 0.78 -4.03 8.17
N MET A 312 1.66 -4.76 7.48
CA MET A 312 1.26 -5.91 6.68
C MET A 312 0.63 -7.02 7.55
N LEU A 313 1.23 -7.32 8.70
CA LEU A 313 0.69 -8.30 9.64
C LEU A 313 -0.65 -7.88 10.23
N GLN A 314 -0.83 -6.59 10.52
CA GLN A 314 -2.12 -6.05 10.95
C GLN A 314 -3.21 -6.26 9.91
N GLN A 315 -2.85 -6.21 8.62
CA GLN A 315 -3.76 -6.50 7.51
C GLN A 315 -4.06 -8.00 7.38
N PHE A 316 -3.07 -8.87 7.52
CA PHE A 316 -3.30 -10.33 7.56
C PHE A 316 -4.18 -10.75 8.75
N GLY A 317 -4.03 -10.09 9.90
CA GLY A 317 -4.89 -10.28 11.06
C GLY A 317 -6.37 -9.93 10.83
N ARG A 318 -6.74 -9.34 9.69
CA ARG A 318 -8.15 -9.13 9.31
C ARG A 318 -8.80 -10.42 8.82
N THR A 319 -8.02 -11.33 8.25
CA THR A 319 -8.51 -12.63 7.75
C THR A 319 -8.02 -13.80 8.57
N HIS A 320 -7.03 -13.60 9.45
CA HIS A 320 -6.53 -14.62 10.35
C HIS A 320 -6.84 -14.29 11.82
N ARG A 321 -7.64 -15.13 12.46
CA ARG A 321 -8.04 -15.01 13.87
C ARG A 321 -8.14 -16.38 14.53
N SER A 322 -8.10 -16.38 15.85
CA SER A 322 -8.48 -17.54 16.68
C SER A 322 -9.91 -17.97 16.34
N ASN A 323 -10.18 -19.28 16.41
CA ASN A 323 -11.49 -19.88 16.11
C ASN A 323 -11.94 -19.80 14.64
N GLN A 324 -11.03 -19.51 13.71
CA GLN A 324 -11.35 -19.61 12.29
C GLN A 324 -11.59 -21.07 11.88
N ARG A 325 -12.64 -21.32 11.10
CA ARG A 325 -12.97 -22.65 10.57
C ARG A 325 -11.90 -23.17 9.61
N GLN A 326 -11.35 -22.26 8.80
CA GLN A 326 -10.31 -22.56 7.83
C GLN A 326 -9.28 -21.44 7.81
N PRO A 327 -7.99 -21.78 7.66
CA PRO A 327 -6.95 -20.78 7.51
C PRO A 327 -7.02 -20.10 6.13
N PRO A 328 -6.70 -18.79 6.07
CA PRO A 328 -6.61 -18.08 4.80
C PRO A 328 -5.40 -18.53 3.97
N HIS A 329 -5.55 -18.43 2.66
CA HIS A 329 -4.45 -18.44 1.71
C HIS A 329 -4.10 -17.01 1.31
N TYR A 330 -2.83 -16.63 1.39
CA TYR A 330 -2.33 -15.30 1.08
C TYR A 330 -1.58 -15.29 -0.25
N VAL A 331 -1.93 -14.36 -1.14
CA VAL A 331 -1.23 -14.13 -2.40
C VAL A 331 -0.65 -12.72 -2.40
N LEU A 332 0.67 -12.60 -2.47
CA LEU A 332 1.39 -11.33 -2.51
C LEU A 332 1.76 -10.99 -3.96
N LEU A 333 1.24 -9.89 -4.48
CA LEU A 333 1.50 -9.46 -5.85
C LEU A 333 2.76 -8.58 -5.93
N VAL A 334 3.78 -9.04 -6.65
CA VAL A 334 5.07 -8.35 -6.81
C VAL A 334 5.42 -8.28 -8.29
N THR A 335 5.65 -7.10 -8.83
CA THR A 335 6.05 -6.93 -10.24
C THR A 335 7.50 -7.37 -10.48
N ASP A 336 7.87 -7.54 -11.75
CA ASP A 336 9.26 -7.75 -12.18
C ASP A 336 10.09 -6.46 -12.21
N VAL A 337 9.56 -5.35 -11.68
CA VAL A 337 10.26 -4.08 -11.55
C VAL A 337 11.10 -4.08 -10.28
N GLY A 338 12.42 -3.91 -10.43
CA GLY A 338 13.39 -4.02 -9.32
C GLY A 338 13.10 -3.10 -8.13
N GLY A 339 12.43 -1.96 -8.34
CA GLY A 339 11.99 -1.05 -7.28
C GLY A 339 11.06 -1.70 -6.25
N GLU A 340 10.29 -2.73 -6.61
CA GLU A 340 9.42 -3.45 -5.67
C GLU A 340 10.13 -4.52 -4.85
N HIS A 341 11.30 -4.99 -5.31
CA HIS A 341 12.02 -6.09 -4.66
C HIS A 341 12.39 -5.78 -3.21
N ARG A 342 12.74 -4.52 -2.91
CA ARG A 342 13.05 -4.07 -1.54
C ARG A 342 11.88 -4.28 -0.58
N PHE A 343 10.66 -4.03 -1.04
CA PHE A 343 9.45 -4.17 -0.22
C PHE A 343 9.11 -5.63 0.01
N ALA A 344 9.18 -6.42 -1.06
CA ALA A 344 9.00 -7.87 -0.99
C ALA A 344 10.00 -8.49 -0.01
N SER A 345 11.26 -8.08 -0.07
CA SER A 345 12.32 -8.51 0.85
C SER A 345 12.00 -8.26 2.34
N SER A 346 11.49 -7.07 2.66
CA SER A 346 11.17 -6.70 4.04
C SER A 346 10.02 -7.55 4.60
N VAL A 347 8.96 -7.73 3.80
CA VAL A 347 7.80 -8.54 4.17
C VAL A 347 8.17 -10.03 4.26
N ALA A 348 8.94 -10.54 3.32
CA ALA A 348 9.51 -11.89 3.29
C ALA A 348 10.19 -12.26 4.61
N ARG A 349 11.16 -11.43 5.00
CA ARG A 349 11.96 -11.66 6.21
C ARG A 349 11.10 -11.66 7.46
N ARG A 350 10.08 -10.79 7.54
CA ARG A 350 9.17 -10.76 8.68
C ARG A 350 8.33 -12.03 8.74
N LEU A 351 7.77 -12.48 7.61
CA LEU A 351 7.02 -13.75 7.55
C LEU A 351 7.89 -14.95 7.96
N GLU A 352 9.18 -14.94 7.61
CA GLU A 352 10.16 -15.95 8.04
C GLU A 352 10.36 -15.94 9.55
N MET A 353 10.61 -14.77 10.15
CA MET A 353 10.77 -14.63 11.60
C MET A 353 9.55 -15.09 12.41
N LEU A 354 8.35 -14.95 11.85
CA LEU A 354 7.10 -15.32 12.52
C LEU A 354 6.80 -16.82 12.45
N GLY A 355 7.65 -17.63 11.80
CA GLY A 355 7.38 -19.06 11.62
C GLY A 355 6.19 -19.35 10.71
N ALA A 356 5.68 -18.36 9.96
CA ALA A 356 4.73 -18.59 8.87
C ALA A 356 5.38 -19.40 7.73
N ILE A 357 6.71 -19.36 7.69
CA ILE A 357 7.59 -20.04 6.74
C ILE A 357 8.45 -21.03 7.55
N THR A 358 7.92 -22.21 7.90
CA THR A 358 8.74 -23.26 8.53
C THR A 358 9.24 -24.25 7.48
N ARG A 359 10.52 -24.66 7.60
CA ARG A 359 11.21 -25.64 6.73
C ARG A 359 10.69 -27.09 6.84
N GLY A 360 9.48 -27.32 7.38
CA GLY A 360 8.98 -28.66 7.75
C GLY A 360 7.71 -29.18 7.06
N ASP A 361 6.91 -28.34 6.38
CA ASP A 361 5.64 -28.78 5.78
C ASP A 361 5.70 -28.86 4.24
N ARG A 362 5.66 -30.08 3.71
CA ARG A 362 5.77 -30.40 2.28
C ARG A 362 4.54 -30.03 1.45
N ARG A 363 3.45 -29.52 2.04
CA ARG A 363 2.16 -29.35 1.34
C ARG A 363 1.72 -27.93 1.01
N GLY A 364 2.52 -26.88 1.24
CA GLY A 364 2.17 -25.55 0.69
C GLY A 364 3.00 -24.34 1.10
N GLY A 365 3.82 -24.42 2.15
CA GLY A 365 4.62 -23.27 2.63
C GLY A 365 5.99 -23.11 1.97
N HIS A 366 6.51 -24.14 1.28
CA HIS A 366 7.90 -24.13 0.78
C HIS A 366 8.11 -23.32 -0.51
N ALA A 367 7.10 -23.22 -1.38
CA ALA A 367 7.24 -22.48 -2.64
C ALA A 367 7.34 -20.97 -2.41
N ALA A 368 6.43 -20.40 -1.62
CA ALA A 368 6.44 -18.97 -1.31
C ALA A 368 7.62 -18.54 -0.44
N SER A 369 8.10 -19.43 0.43
CA SER A 369 9.34 -19.22 1.18
C SER A 369 10.54 -19.07 0.25
N ALA A 370 10.72 -20.01 -0.70
CA ALA A 370 11.84 -19.96 -1.64
C ALA A 370 11.74 -18.73 -2.57
N GLU A 371 10.54 -18.38 -3.00
CA GLU A 371 10.28 -17.22 -3.87
C GLU A 371 10.39 -15.88 -3.14
N LEU A 372 10.06 -15.80 -1.84
CA LEU A 372 10.26 -14.59 -1.05
C LEU A 372 11.74 -14.39 -0.69
N VAL A 373 12.46 -15.48 -0.40
CA VAL A 373 13.90 -15.47 -0.12
C VAL A 373 14.71 -14.98 -1.31
N GLN A 374 14.25 -15.17 -2.56
CA GLN A 374 14.93 -14.64 -3.75
C GLN A 374 15.02 -13.10 -3.76
N PHE A 375 14.11 -12.42 -3.06
CA PHE A 375 14.14 -10.96 -2.91
C PHE A 375 15.00 -10.52 -1.72
N ASN A 376 15.56 -11.44 -0.93
CA ASN A 376 16.40 -11.08 0.21
C ASN A 376 17.73 -10.48 -0.25
N VAL A 377 17.85 -9.15 -0.13
CA VAL A 377 19.10 -8.42 -0.42
C VAL A 377 20.01 -8.28 0.80
N ASP A 378 19.54 -8.64 2.00
CA ASP A 378 20.35 -8.70 3.23
C ASP A 378 21.14 -10.02 3.25
N THR A 379 22.18 -10.03 2.41
CA THR A 379 23.11 -11.15 2.20
C THR A 379 24.54 -10.64 2.30
N PRO A 380 25.55 -11.51 2.48
CA PRO A 380 26.95 -11.08 2.43
C PRO A 380 27.30 -10.31 1.15
N LEU A 381 26.70 -10.68 0.01
CA LEU A 381 26.87 -9.98 -1.26
C LEU A 381 26.19 -8.60 -1.26
N GLY A 382 24.99 -8.50 -0.68
CA GLY A 382 24.29 -7.22 -0.53
C GLY A 382 25.03 -6.26 0.41
N HIS A 383 25.59 -6.76 1.50
CA HIS A 383 26.45 -5.97 2.39
C HIS A 383 27.73 -5.50 1.71
N ALA A 384 28.38 -6.37 0.92
CA ALA A 384 29.55 -5.98 0.14
C ALA A 384 29.20 -4.91 -0.91
N ALA A 385 28.07 -5.06 -1.62
CA ALA A 385 27.60 -4.07 -2.59
C ALA A 385 27.27 -2.72 -1.92
N LEU A 386 26.66 -2.74 -0.73
CA LEU A 386 26.39 -1.54 0.05
C LEU A 386 27.68 -0.85 0.48
N ALA A 387 28.67 -1.60 0.97
CA ALA A 387 29.98 -1.05 1.34
C ALA A 387 30.64 -0.35 0.15
N LEU A 388 30.67 -1.00 -1.02
CA LEU A 388 31.19 -0.42 -2.27
C LEU A 388 30.44 0.86 -2.67
N MET A 389 29.13 0.90 -2.51
CA MET A 389 28.32 2.10 -2.81
C MET A 389 28.62 3.25 -1.85
N LEU A 390 28.76 2.96 -0.55
CA LEU A 390 29.12 3.95 0.46
C LEU A 390 30.53 4.50 0.22
N ASP A 391 31.49 3.65 -0.12
CA ASP A 391 32.86 4.06 -0.49
C ASP A 391 32.87 4.94 -1.75
N ALA A 392 32.07 4.60 -2.76
CA ALA A 392 31.96 5.41 -3.97
C ALA A 392 31.29 6.77 -3.70
N ALA A 393 30.31 6.82 -2.79
CA ALA A 393 29.62 8.06 -2.40
C ALA A 393 30.51 8.97 -1.54
N SER A 394 31.29 8.40 -0.62
CA SER A 394 32.23 9.16 0.22
C SER A 394 33.34 9.81 -0.62
N HIS A 395 33.89 9.10 -1.60
CA HIS A 395 34.90 9.65 -2.51
C HIS A 395 34.40 10.78 -3.42
N LYS A 396 33.09 10.85 -3.70
CA LYS A 396 32.51 12.01 -4.41
C LYS A 396 32.32 13.23 -3.49
N GLY A 397 32.08 13.01 -2.20
CA GLY A 397 32.01 14.08 -1.20
C GLY A 397 33.33 14.80 -1.00
N GLU A 398 34.45 14.07 -1.01
CA GLU A 398 35.81 14.65 -0.89
C GLU A 398 36.28 15.41 -2.14
N LYS A 399 35.69 15.17 -3.31
CA LYS A 399 36.00 15.93 -4.54
C LYS A 399 35.12 17.17 -4.73
N ALA A 400 34.06 17.30 -3.95
CA ALA A 400 33.11 18.42 -4.01
C ALA A 400 33.27 19.43 -2.85
N ALA A 401 34.13 19.12 -1.88
CA ALA A 401 34.67 20.05 -0.89
C ALA A 401 36.06 20.52 -1.33
#